data_AF-A0AA40ZQ80-F1
#
_entry.id   AF-A0AA40ZQ80-F1
#
_cell.length_a   1.000
_cell.length_b   1.000
_cell.length_c   1.000
_cell.angle_alpha   90.00
_cell.angle_beta   90.00
_cell.angle_gamma   90.00
#
_symmetry.space_group_name_H-M   'P 1'
#
loop_
_entity.id
_entity.type
_entity.pdbx_description
1 polymer ?
#
loop_
_entity_poly.entity_id
_entity_poly.type
_entity_poly.pdbx_seq_one_letter_code
_entity_poly.pdbx_strand_id
1 'polypeptide(L)'
;MKTKLTILLGLLLMFSAFTSEKQVITIFTIGDSTMANKPLEGGNPERGWGQMLSRYFSEEIVIDNHAVNGRSSKSFIDEGRWDKVLVKLKKGDYVFIQFGHNDEKPDEKRHTDPGTTFDANLKRFVEEARAKGAIPVLFNSIVRRNFGEANADAVAKAVVQDDIREGIDPNVPQAEVKTGARLIDTHGAYLDSPRNVARELEVPFVDLNRVTHDLVEQMGPEASKQLFVWVAPNTVPALPKGREDNTHLNVRGAATVAWLAVQEVIKVVPALKPYVRHYDFVVAKDGSGDFFSVQEAINAVPDFRKNVRTTILVKRGVYKEKIVIPASKINLSLTGEDGAVLSYDDYADKLNRFGEKTGTSGSASCYIYAPDFYAENLTFENTSGPVGQAVACFVSADRAYFKNCRFLGWQDTLYTYGKGCRQYYEDCYIEGTVDFIFGWSTAVFNRCHIHSKTKGYVTAPSTDQGQKYGYVFYDCRLTADEGVTDVYLSRPWRPYAQAVFVRCDLGGHILPAGWNNWGKVENEKTAFYAEYQSRGAGANPQARAPFSHQLHSLEGYAMEDVLAGTDGWNPMKNGNALLDIKR
;
A
#
# COMPACT_ATOMS: atom_id res chain seq x y z
N MET A 1 4.42 -26.27 -46.88
CA MET A 1 4.25 -26.42 -45.41
C MET A 1 5.42 -25.91 -44.58
N LYS A 2 6.68 -25.98 -45.04
CA LYS A 2 7.84 -25.54 -44.24
C LYS A 2 7.94 -24.01 -44.03
N THR A 3 7.50 -23.20 -44.99
CA THR A 3 7.58 -21.72 -44.93
C THR A 3 6.50 -21.05 -44.06
N LYS A 4 5.35 -21.70 -43.86
CA LYS A 4 4.29 -21.17 -42.97
C LYS A 4 4.59 -21.41 -41.48
N LEU A 5 5.41 -22.41 -41.16
CA LEU A 5 5.78 -22.74 -39.78
C LEU A 5 6.88 -21.80 -39.23
N THR A 6 7.79 -21.32 -40.10
CA THR A 6 8.87 -20.39 -39.71
C THR A 6 8.34 -18.98 -39.41
N ILE A 7 7.29 -18.53 -40.11
CA ILE A 7 6.64 -17.24 -39.85
C ILE A 7 5.81 -17.28 -38.56
N LEU A 8 5.22 -18.43 -38.23
CA LEU A 8 4.47 -18.61 -36.97
C LEU A 8 5.39 -18.66 -35.74
N LEU A 9 6.60 -19.21 -35.87
CA LEU A 9 7.60 -19.22 -34.79
C LEU A 9 8.24 -17.84 -34.56
N GLY A 10 8.44 -17.06 -35.63
CA GLY A 10 8.93 -15.68 -35.54
C GLY A 10 7.91 -14.69 -34.95
N LEU A 11 6.61 -14.94 -35.15
CA LEU A 11 5.54 -14.14 -34.54
C LEU A 11 5.32 -14.48 -33.06
N LEU A 12 5.52 -15.73 -32.62
CA LEU A 12 5.42 -16.08 -31.20
C LEU A 12 6.53 -15.45 -30.33
N LEU A 13 7.73 -15.25 -30.90
CA LEU A 13 8.87 -14.61 -30.23
C LEU A 13 8.76 -13.08 -30.11
N MET A 14 7.83 -12.44 -30.84
CA MET A 14 7.52 -11.01 -30.68
C MET A 14 6.36 -10.73 -29.71
N PHE A 15 5.67 -11.78 -29.21
CA PHE A 15 4.64 -11.67 -28.18
C PHE A 15 5.12 -12.03 -26.76
N SER A 16 6.35 -12.51 -26.59
CA SER A 16 7.04 -12.41 -25.30
C SER A 16 7.72 -11.04 -25.22
N ALA A 17 6.91 -9.99 -25.10
CA ALA A 17 7.43 -8.76 -24.52
C ALA A 17 8.07 -9.17 -23.19
N PHE A 18 9.38 -8.96 -23.10
CA PHE A 18 10.17 -9.19 -21.90
C PHE A 18 9.53 -8.44 -20.73
N THR A 19 8.61 -9.07 -20.01
CA THR A 19 8.52 -8.86 -18.58
C THR A 19 9.80 -9.47 -18.05
N SER A 20 10.87 -8.67 -17.98
CA SER A 20 11.90 -8.93 -17.00
C SER A 20 11.13 -9.13 -15.69
N GLU A 21 11.00 -10.36 -15.21
CA GLU A 21 10.54 -10.59 -13.84
C GLU A 21 11.45 -9.70 -13.00
N LYS A 22 10.91 -8.59 -12.48
CA LYS A 22 11.71 -7.63 -11.73
C LYS A 22 12.33 -8.45 -10.61
N GLN A 23 13.66 -8.51 -10.57
CA GLN A 23 14.36 -9.27 -9.54
C GLN A 23 13.96 -8.70 -8.18
N VAL A 24 13.19 -9.47 -7.41
CA VAL A 24 12.81 -9.12 -6.05
C VAL A 24 14.01 -9.41 -5.15
N ILE A 25 14.47 -8.39 -4.43
CA ILE A 25 15.58 -8.51 -3.47
C ILE A 25 14.97 -8.82 -2.10
N THR A 26 15.47 -9.83 -1.40
CA THR A 26 15.04 -10.08 -0.01
C THR A 26 16.05 -9.49 0.96
N ILE A 27 15.57 -8.73 1.95
CA ILE A 27 16.33 -8.33 3.12
C ILE A 27 15.88 -9.23 4.27
N PHE A 28 16.75 -10.17 4.63
CA PHE A 28 16.58 -10.97 5.84
C PHE A 28 17.10 -10.18 7.03
N THR A 29 16.37 -10.21 8.15
CA THR A 29 16.83 -9.55 9.37
C THR A 29 16.91 -10.54 10.52
N ILE A 30 18.07 -10.68 11.16
CA ILE A 30 18.30 -11.54 12.34
C ILE A 30 18.73 -10.70 13.54
N GLY A 31 18.11 -10.95 14.70
CA GLY A 31 18.41 -10.16 15.88
C GLY A 31 17.50 -10.41 17.08
N ASP A 32 17.53 -9.45 18.00
CA ASP A 32 16.89 -9.55 19.31
C ASP A 32 15.46 -8.96 19.37
N SER A 33 14.94 -8.79 20.59
CA SER A 33 13.59 -8.29 20.83
C SER A 33 13.34 -6.89 20.28
N THR A 34 14.35 -6.03 20.16
CA THR A 34 14.16 -4.67 19.65
C THR A 34 13.88 -4.66 18.14
N MET A 35 14.28 -5.70 17.42
CA MET A 35 14.04 -5.87 15.98
C MET A 35 12.85 -6.80 15.66
N ALA A 36 12.47 -7.67 16.59
CA ALA A 36 11.51 -8.76 16.39
C ALA A 36 10.07 -8.33 16.05
N ASN A 37 9.37 -9.17 15.27
CA ASN A 37 7.93 -9.06 15.09
C ASN A 37 7.20 -9.31 16.42
N LYS A 38 6.20 -8.48 16.73
CA LYS A 38 5.44 -8.55 17.98
C LYS A 38 4.00 -9.01 17.75
N PRO A 39 3.44 -9.83 18.66
CA PRO A 39 2.05 -10.25 18.59
C PRO A 39 1.12 -9.05 18.71
N LEU A 40 -0.04 -9.14 18.05
CA LEU A 40 -1.07 -8.10 18.09
C LEU A 40 -2.16 -8.38 19.14
N GLU A 41 -2.14 -9.56 19.76
CA GLU A 41 -3.14 -9.98 20.74
C GLU A 41 -3.27 -8.96 21.88
N GLY A 42 -4.50 -8.74 22.33
CA GLY A 42 -4.79 -7.85 23.46
C GLY A 42 -4.42 -6.38 23.24
N GLY A 43 -4.22 -5.93 22.00
CA GLY A 43 -3.84 -4.55 21.70
C GLY A 43 -2.39 -4.22 22.07
N ASN A 44 -1.50 -5.22 22.06
CA ASN A 44 -0.09 -5.04 22.39
C ASN A 44 0.56 -3.91 21.54
N PRO A 45 1.07 -2.84 22.18
CA PRO A 45 1.63 -1.69 21.48
C PRO A 45 3.09 -1.89 21.05
N GLU A 46 3.75 -2.94 21.56
CA GLU A 46 5.17 -3.21 21.29
C GLU A 46 5.39 -3.54 19.82
N ARG A 47 6.44 -2.99 19.20
CA ARG A 47 6.84 -3.30 17.82
C ARG A 47 8.37 -3.35 17.72
N GLY A 48 8.89 -4.24 16.89
CA GLY A 48 10.32 -4.23 16.56
C GLY A 48 10.60 -3.28 15.40
N TRP A 49 11.77 -2.66 15.37
CA TRP A 49 12.14 -1.82 14.23
C TRP A 49 12.26 -2.63 12.93
N GLY A 50 12.69 -3.90 13.01
CA GLY A 50 12.68 -4.83 11.87
C GLY A 50 11.29 -5.11 11.32
N GLN A 51 10.28 -5.20 12.19
CA GLN A 51 8.86 -5.34 11.80
C GLN A 51 8.39 -4.15 10.96
N MET A 52 8.91 -2.96 11.23
CA MET A 52 8.51 -1.72 10.57
C MET A 52 9.26 -1.47 9.26
N LEU A 53 10.37 -2.15 8.97
CA LEU A 53 11.23 -1.84 7.81
C LEU A 53 10.49 -1.82 6.46
N SER A 54 9.52 -2.73 6.27
CA SER A 54 8.80 -2.86 5.00
C SER A 54 8.06 -1.60 4.56
N ARG A 55 7.76 -0.70 5.51
CA ARG A 55 7.08 0.58 5.23
C ARG A 55 7.94 1.56 4.42
N TYR A 56 9.26 1.38 4.44
CA TYR A 56 10.22 2.33 3.86
C TYR A 56 10.89 1.83 2.59
N PHE A 57 10.42 0.71 2.04
CA PHE A 57 10.90 0.19 0.76
C PHE A 57 9.73 0.02 -0.22
N SER A 58 10.04 0.04 -1.51
CA SER A 58 9.11 -0.34 -2.56
C SER A 58 8.94 -1.85 -2.61
N GLU A 59 7.94 -2.31 -3.37
CA GLU A 59 7.59 -3.73 -3.50
C GLU A 59 8.67 -4.59 -4.15
N GLU A 60 9.67 -3.97 -4.81
CA GLU A 60 10.85 -4.69 -5.29
C GLU A 60 11.75 -5.21 -4.15
N ILE A 61 11.51 -4.79 -2.91
CA ILE A 61 12.18 -5.29 -1.70
C ILE A 61 11.18 -6.05 -0.83
N VAL A 62 11.52 -7.28 -0.46
CA VAL A 62 10.80 -8.06 0.54
C VAL A 62 11.59 -8.06 1.85
N ILE A 63 10.92 -7.74 2.96
CA ILE A 63 11.50 -7.88 4.30
C ILE A 63 11.07 -9.23 4.89
N ASP A 64 12.02 -10.12 5.15
CA ASP A 64 11.79 -11.38 5.87
C ASP A 64 12.45 -11.27 7.27
N ASN A 65 11.67 -10.84 8.26
CA ASN A 65 12.17 -10.58 9.62
C ASN A 65 12.17 -11.85 10.50
N HIS A 66 13.37 -12.31 10.85
CA HIS A 66 13.63 -13.47 11.70
C HIS A 66 14.13 -13.10 13.10
N ALA A 67 14.15 -11.82 13.49
CA ALA A 67 14.48 -11.44 14.86
C ALA A 67 13.46 -11.97 15.87
N VAL A 68 13.92 -12.39 17.05
CA VAL A 68 13.10 -13.10 18.04
C VAL A 68 13.34 -12.57 19.45
N ASN A 69 12.25 -12.43 20.20
CA ASN A 69 12.27 -11.98 21.59
C ASN A 69 13.19 -12.83 22.47
N GLY A 70 14.03 -12.17 23.26
CA GLY A 70 14.90 -12.79 24.26
C GLY A 70 16.09 -13.58 23.70
N ARG A 71 16.34 -13.55 22.39
CA ARG A 71 17.46 -14.27 21.78
C ARG A 71 18.71 -13.38 21.73
N SER A 72 19.83 -13.97 22.14
CA SER A 72 21.20 -13.53 21.87
C SER A 72 21.73 -14.19 20.59
N SER A 73 22.90 -13.76 20.11
CA SER A 73 23.58 -14.38 18.97
C SER A 73 23.80 -15.89 19.18
N LYS A 74 24.19 -16.30 20.40
CA LYS A 74 24.39 -17.69 20.79
C LYS A 74 23.10 -18.50 20.75
N SER A 75 22.07 -18.06 21.47
CA SER A 75 20.79 -18.79 21.52
C SER A 75 20.11 -18.87 20.14
N PHE A 76 20.29 -17.87 19.28
CA PHE A 76 19.77 -17.88 17.91
C PHE A 76 20.39 -18.99 17.05
N ILE A 77 21.69 -19.22 17.23
CA ILE A 77 22.43 -20.32 16.63
C ILE A 77 22.01 -21.65 17.24
N ASP A 78 22.05 -21.77 18.57
CA ASP A 78 21.79 -23.03 19.28
C ASP A 78 20.36 -23.55 19.06
N GLU A 79 19.38 -22.65 18.87
CA GLU A 79 18.00 -23.00 18.54
C GLU A 79 17.77 -23.33 17.04
N GLY A 80 18.82 -23.33 16.20
CA GLY A 80 18.73 -23.61 14.77
C GLY A 80 17.96 -22.54 13.97
N ARG A 81 17.86 -21.31 14.48
CA ARG A 81 17.13 -20.22 13.80
C ARG A 81 17.92 -19.65 12.65
N TRP A 82 19.24 -19.56 12.81
CA TRP A 82 20.11 -19.16 11.72
C TRP A 82 20.05 -20.12 10.54
N ASP A 83 20.01 -21.44 10.79
CA ASP A 83 19.90 -22.45 9.74
C ASP A 83 18.65 -22.24 8.88
N LYS A 84 17.52 -21.84 9.50
CA LYS A 84 16.27 -21.54 8.78
C LYS A 84 16.36 -20.33 7.85
N VAL A 85 17.21 -19.36 8.17
CA VAL A 85 17.50 -18.21 7.29
C VAL A 85 18.49 -18.63 6.21
N LEU A 86 19.57 -19.30 6.60
CA LEU A 86 20.66 -19.70 5.72
C LEU A 86 20.20 -20.56 4.53
N VAL A 87 19.22 -21.45 4.73
CA VAL A 87 18.65 -22.28 3.65
C VAL A 87 17.81 -21.49 2.64
N LYS A 88 17.33 -20.29 3.00
CA LYS A 88 16.52 -19.43 2.13
C LYS A 88 17.36 -18.43 1.32
N LEU A 89 18.57 -18.10 1.79
CA LEU A 89 19.42 -17.07 1.18
C LEU A 89 19.76 -17.40 -0.27
N LYS A 90 19.65 -16.37 -1.11
CA LYS A 90 20.06 -16.40 -2.51
C LYS A 90 21.09 -15.31 -2.77
N LYS A 91 21.79 -15.46 -3.90
CA LYS A 91 22.74 -14.45 -4.36
C LYS A 91 22.05 -13.10 -4.55
N GLY A 92 22.60 -12.05 -3.94
CA GLY A 92 22.07 -10.69 -4.02
C GLY A 92 21.06 -10.32 -2.92
N ASP A 93 20.66 -11.27 -2.07
CA ASP A 93 19.90 -10.95 -0.85
C ASP A 93 20.77 -10.21 0.17
N TYR A 94 20.15 -9.47 1.07
CA TYR A 94 20.82 -8.82 2.20
C TYR A 94 20.51 -9.53 3.50
N VAL A 95 21.46 -9.50 4.44
CA VAL A 95 21.25 -9.98 5.81
C VAL A 95 21.60 -8.88 6.79
N PHE A 96 20.60 -8.28 7.44
CA PHE A 96 20.80 -7.30 8.51
C PHE A 96 20.93 -8.04 9.84
N ILE A 97 22.06 -7.84 10.51
CA ILE A 97 22.47 -8.61 11.68
C ILE A 97 22.63 -7.65 12.86
N GLN A 98 21.75 -7.78 13.88
CA GLN A 98 21.78 -6.94 15.08
C GLN A 98 21.63 -7.81 16.34
N PHE A 99 22.67 -7.88 17.16
CA PHE A 99 22.67 -8.57 18.46
C PHE A 99 23.44 -7.74 19.49
N GLY A 100 23.39 -8.14 20.76
CA GLY A 100 24.06 -7.44 21.86
C GLY A 100 23.21 -7.35 23.12
N HIS A 101 21.91 -6.98 23.02
CA HIS A 101 21.06 -6.75 24.21
C HIS A 101 20.91 -7.99 25.10
N ASN A 102 20.78 -9.16 24.50
CA ASN A 102 20.63 -10.41 25.25
C ASN A 102 21.96 -11.14 25.44
N ASP A 103 22.98 -10.77 24.68
CA ASP A 103 24.34 -11.30 24.76
C ASP A 103 25.06 -10.80 26.01
N GLU A 104 24.76 -9.59 26.48
CA GLU A 104 25.29 -8.99 27.72
C GLU A 104 24.67 -9.51 29.01
N LYS A 105 23.61 -10.32 28.91
CA LYS A 105 22.87 -10.82 30.06
C LYS A 105 23.61 -11.99 30.69
N PRO A 106 23.64 -12.10 32.03
CA PRO A 106 24.40 -13.13 32.73
C PRO A 106 23.85 -14.57 32.58
N ASP A 107 22.71 -14.76 31.90
CA ASP A 107 22.15 -16.09 31.62
C ASP A 107 23.11 -16.88 30.73
N GLU A 108 23.67 -17.97 31.24
CA GLU A 108 24.67 -18.80 30.53
C GLU A 108 24.20 -19.33 29.16
N LYS A 109 22.89 -19.51 28.94
CA LYS A 109 22.35 -19.95 27.64
C LYS A 109 22.36 -18.84 26.60
N ARG A 110 22.50 -17.58 27.03
CA ARG A 110 22.44 -16.39 26.19
C ARG A 110 23.77 -15.65 26.12
N HIS A 111 24.50 -15.59 27.24
CA HIS A 111 25.71 -14.78 27.43
C HIS A 111 26.80 -15.12 26.41
N THR A 112 27.45 -14.08 25.89
CA THR A 112 28.66 -14.21 25.04
C THR A 112 29.58 -13.03 25.26
N ASP A 113 30.89 -13.23 25.31
CA ASP A 113 31.83 -12.15 25.63
C ASP A 113 32.29 -11.37 24.37
N PRO A 114 32.25 -10.02 24.41
CA PRO A 114 32.81 -9.14 23.37
C PRO A 114 34.28 -9.45 23.07
N GLY A 115 34.67 -9.41 21.80
CA GLY A 115 36.04 -9.72 21.37
C GLY A 115 36.37 -11.22 21.33
N THR A 116 35.46 -12.10 21.77
CA THR A 116 35.67 -13.56 21.73
C THR A 116 34.44 -14.29 21.18
N THR A 117 33.58 -14.85 22.04
CA THR A 117 32.45 -15.70 21.63
C THR A 117 31.37 -14.90 20.91
N PHE A 118 31.16 -13.62 21.26
CA PHE A 118 30.24 -12.75 20.54
C PHE A 118 30.72 -12.48 19.11
N ASP A 119 31.97 -12.05 18.96
CA ASP A 119 32.61 -11.78 17.68
C ASP A 119 32.62 -13.03 16.80
N ALA A 120 32.92 -14.20 17.36
CA ALA A 120 32.89 -15.48 16.65
C ALA A 120 31.49 -15.77 16.05
N ASN A 121 30.41 -15.51 16.80
CA ASN A 121 29.05 -15.67 16.29
C ASN A 121 28.73 -14.68 15.16
N LEU A 122 29.13 -13.41 15.30
CA LEU A 122 28.93 -12.41 14.25
C LEU A 122 29.70 -12.76 12.97
N LYS A 123 30.96 -13.21 13.09
CA LYS A 123 31.78 -13.68 11.98
C LYS A 123 31.11 -14.85 11.27
N ARG A 124 30.59 -15.83 12.03
CA ARG A 124 29.85 -16.97 11.47
C ARG A 124 28.67 -16.53 10.60
N PHE A 125 27.82 -15.62 11.08
CA PHE A 125 26.69 -15.13 10.28
C PHE A 125 27.15 -14.46 8.97
N VAL A 126 28.21 -13.64 9.03
CA VAL A 126 28.77 -12.95 7.88
C VAL A 126 29.32 -13.93 6.84
N GLU A 127 30.16 -14.87 7.28
CA GLU A 127 30.85 -15.82 6.42
C GLU A 127 29.86 -16.78 5.76
N GLU A 128 28.90 -17.30 6.51
CA GLU A 128 27.89 -18.22 5.98
C GLU A 128 26.92 -17.51 5.03
N ALA A 129 26.54 -16.25 5.30
CA ALA A 129 25.75 -15.44 4.36
C ALA A 129 26.51 -15.20 3.04
N ARG A 130 27.80 -14.84 3.12
CA ARG A 130 28.66 -14.67 1.95
C ARG A 130 28.82 -15.96 1.16
N ALA A 131 28.92 -17.10 1.82
CA ALA A 131 28.97 -18.41 1.16
C ALA A 131 27.70 -18.70 0.33
N LYS A 132 26.57 -18.09 0.65
CA LYS A 132 25.33 -18.12 -0.15
C LYS A 132 25.23 -17.02 -1.22
N GLY A 133 26.23 -16.13 -1.30
CA GLY A 133 26.23 -14.97 -2.17
C GLY A 133 25.35 -13.82 -1.68
N ALA A 134 24.91 -13.85 -0.42
CA ALA A 134 24.18 -12.75 0.21
C ALA A 134 25.15 -11.68 0.74
N ILE A 135 24.63 -10.48 0.99
CA ILE A 135 25.36 -9.30 1.42
C ILE A 135 25.02 -9.03 2.90
N PRO A 136 25.88 -9.43 3.85
CA PRO A 136 25.67 -9.15 5.25
C PRO A 136 25.94 -7.67 5.58
N VAL A 137 25.14 -7.11 6.47
CA VAL A 137 25.27 -5.76 7.04
C VAL A 137 25.19 -5.88 8.55
N LEU A 138 26.24 -5.47 9.25
CA LEU A 138 26.30 -5.53 10.72
C LEU A 138 25.77 -4.24 11.34
N PHE A 139 25.01 -4.39 12.41
CA PHE A 139 24.47 -3.31 13.23
C PHE A 139 24.90 -3.52 14.67
N ASN A 140 25.15 -2.44 15.40
CA ASN A 140 25.09 -2.49 16.86
C ASN A 140 23.66 -2.28 17.36
N SER A 141 23.43 -2.62 18.62
CA SER A 141 22.13 -2.48 19.29
C SER A 141 21.64 -1.04 19.38
N ILE A 142 20.32 -0.82 19.28
CA ILE A 142 19.71 0.48 19.58
C ILE A 142 19.98 0.89 21.04
N VAL A 143 19.93 2.18 21.34
CA VAL A 143 20.10 2.67 22.71
C VAL A 143 18.94 2.24 23.63
N ARG A 144 19.24 1.98 24.92
CA ARG A 144 18.21 1.89 25.98
C ARG A 144 17.93 3.28 26.54
N ARG A 145 16.66 3.58 26.85
CA ARG A 145 16.24 4.85 27.48
C ARG A 145 16.64 4.90 28.97
N ASN A 146 17.91 5.11 29.25
CA ASN A 146 18.46 5.19 30.61
C ASN A 146 18.98 6.59 30.96
N PHE A 147 18.14 7.40 31.61
CA PHE A 147 18.49 8.75 32.05
C PHE A 147 18.89 8.74 33.54
N GLY A 148 20.09 9.21 33.88
CA GLY A 148 20.60 9.12 35.26
C GLY A 148 22.02 9.62 35.44
N GLU A 149 22.60 9.31 36.61
CA GLU A 149 24.06 9.36 36.84
C GLU A 149 24.66 7.98 36.58
N ALA A 150 25.75 7.91 35.83
CA ALA A 150 26.38 6.65 35.45
C ALA A 150 27.15 6.07 36.64
N ASN A 151 26.56 5.09 37.31
CA ASN A 151 27.26 4.22 38.25
C ASN A 151 27.04 2.74 37.87
N ALA A 152 27.93 1.87 38.34
CA ALA A 152 27.94 0.45 37.96
C ALA A 152 26.61 -0.25 38.27
N ASP A 153 25.95 0.11 39.37
CA ASP A 153 24.66 -0.47 39.78
C ASP A 153 23.52 -0.06 38.85
N ALA A 154 23.50 1.19 38.37
CA ALA A 154 22.49 1.68 37.44
C ALA A 154 22.62 1.02 36.06
N VAL A 155 23.86 0.82 35.58
CA VAL A 155 24.13 0.11 34.33
C VAL A 155 23.71 -1.35 34.46
N ALA A 156 24.17 -2.05 35.50
CA ALA A 156 23.83 -3.46 35.73
C ALA A 156 22.31 -3.67 35.81
N LYS A 157 21.56 -2.79 36.49
CA LYS A 157 20.09 -2.86 36.55
C LYS A 157 19.44 -2.67 35.18
N ALA A 158 19.93 -1.75 34.35
CA ALA A 158 19.38 -1.51 33.02
C ALA A 158 19.59 -2.71 32.07
N VAL A 159 20.73 -3.41 32.18
CA VAL A 159 21.04 -4.64 31.43
C VAL A 159 20.01 -5.75 31.69
N VAL A 160 19.60 -5.93 32.95
CA VAL A 160 18.68 -7.01 33.37
C VAL A 160 17.20 -6.58 33.45
N GLN A 161 16.89 -5.29 33.27
CA GLN A 161 15.54 -4.74 33.46
C GLN A 161 14.49 -5.38 32.55
N ASP A 162 14.91 -5.90 31.39
CA ASP A 162 14.05 -6.61 30.44
C ASP A 162 13.62 -7.99 30.95
N ASP A 163 14.43 -8.65 31.79
CA ASP A 163 14.14 -9.99 32.33
C ASP A 163 13.39 -9.94 33.67
N ILE A 164 13.56 -8.88 34.47
CA ILE A 164 13.08 -8.80 35.87
C ILE A 164 11.55 -8.67 35.99
N ARG A 165 10.79 -8.55 34.90
CA ARG A 165 9.35 -8.23 34.97
C ARG A 165 8.40 -9.42 34.99
N GLU A 166 8.90 -10.66 34.88
CA GLU A 166 8.16 -11.82 35.37
C GLU A 166 8.15 -11.80 36.91
N GLY A 167 7.06 -11.28 37.50
CA GLY A 167 6.81 -11.42 38.94
C GLY A 167 6.89 -10.16 39.81
N ILE A 168 6.99 -8.95 39.25
CA ILE A 168 6.91 -7.72 40.05
C ILE A 168 5.47 -7.48 40.53
N ASP A 169 5.29 -7.32 41.84
CA ASP A 169 4.04 -6.87 42.46
C ASP A 169 3.79 -5.39 42.11
N PRO A 170 2.71 -5.07 41.36
CA PRO A 170 2.41 -3.69 40.96
C PRO A 170 2.00 -2.78 42.13
N ASN A 171 1.81 -3.32 43.34
CA ASN A 171 1.51 -2.53 44.53
C ASN A 171 2.75 -1.97 45.24
N VAL A 172 3.95 -2.28 44.77
CA VAL A 172 5.17 -1.64 45.26
C VAL A 172 5.34 -0.31 44.53
N PRO A 173 5.28 0.85 45.22
CA PRO A 173 5.57 2.14 44.61
C PRO A 173 6.98 2.07 44.01
N GLN A 174 7.09 2.23 42.70
CA GLN A 174 8.40 2.43 42.09
C GLN A 174 8.93 3.76 42.63
N ALA A 175 10.09 3.72 43.29
CA ALA A 175 10.75 4.93 43.75
C ALA A 175 10.90 5.88 42.56
N GLU A 176 10.51 7.15 42.73
CA GLU A 176 10.81 8.21 41.77
C GLU A 176 12.32 8.24 41.55
N VAL A 177 12.79 7.62 40.47
CA VAL A 177 14.18 7.73 40.06
C VAL A 177 14.34 9.17 39.59
N LYS A 178 15.15 9.96 40.33
CA LYS A 178 15.61 11.26 39.84
C LYS A 178 16.34 11.04 38.52
N THR A 179 15.64 11.26 37.40
CA THR A 179 16.24 11.18 36.07
C THR A 179 17.25 12.33 35.92
N GLY A 180 18.52 11.97 35.78
CA GLY A 180 19.55 12.91 35.34
C GLY A 180 19.26 13.43 33.93
N ALA A 181 19.87 14.56 33.56
CA ALA A 181 19.60 15.21 32.27
C ALA A 181 20.27 14.50 31.07
N ARG A 182 21.18 13.55 31.30
CA ARG A 182 21.96 12.87 30.24
C ARG A 182 21.55 11.41 30.07
N LEU A 183 21.62 10.96 28.83
CA LEU A 183 21.36 9.57 28.46
C LEU A 183 22.65 8.75 28.59
N ILE A 184 22.58 7.64 29.32
CA ILE A 184 23.72 6.76 29.58
C ILE A 184 23.58 5.50 28.74
N ASP A 185 24.61 5.22 27.95
CA ASP A 185 24.70 3.94 27.24
C ASP A 185 25.09 2.80 28.18
N THR A 186 24.52 1.62 27.94
CA THR A 186 24.63 0.45 28.82
C THR A 186 25.32 -0.75 28.18
N HIS A 187 25.64 -0.66 26.89
CA HIS A 187 26.09 -1.80 26.08
C HIS A 187 27.61 -1.96 26.07
N GLY A 188 28.37 -0.92 26.42
CA GLY A 188 29.84 -0.99 26.56
C GLY A 188 30.52 -1.60 25.33
N ALA A 189 31.37 -2.62 25.53
CA ALA A 189 32.14 -3.28 24.47
C ALA A 189 31.28 -4.00 23.40
N TYR A 190 29.99 -4.25 23.67
CA TYR A 190 29.07 -4.80 22.67
C TYR A 190 28.75 -3.79 21.56
N LEU A 191 28.99 -2.49 21.74
CA LEU A 191 28.87 -1.50 20.67
C LEU A 191 30.03 -1.58 19.67
N ASP A 192 31.22 -1.88 20.18
CA ASP A 192 32.45 -1.87 19.38
C ASP A 192 32.66 -3.19 18.65
N SER A 193 32.20 -4.31 19.21
CA SER A 193 32.41 -5.65 18.64
C SER A 193 31.85 -5.80 17.22
N PRO A 194 30.57 -5.45 16.91
CA PRO A 194 30.07 -5.52 15.55
C PRO A 194 30.82 -4.59 14.58
N ARG A 195 31.27 -3.42 15.05
CA ARG A 195 32.09 -2.48 14.26
C ARG A 195 33.46 -3.08 13.93
N ASN A 196 34.08 -3.74 14.90
CA ASN A 196 35.39 -4.37 14.75
C ASN A 196 35.32 -5.58 13.81
N VAL A 197 34.33 -6.45 13.98
CA VAL A 197 34.06 -7.57 13.07
C VAL A 197 33.77 -7.07 11.65
N ALA A 198 32.97 -6.01 11.51
CA ALA A 198 32.67 -5.43 10.21
C ALA A 198 33.90 -4.90 9.49
N ARG A 199 34.82 -4.27 10.23
CA ARG A 199 36.10 -3.79 9.71
C ARG A 199 37.02 -4.94 9.32
N GLU A 200 37.13 -5.96 10.17
CA GLU A 200 37.96 -7.14 9.93
C GLU A 200 37.51 -7.91 8.69
N LEU A 201 36.20 -8.11 8.53
CA LEU A 201 35.64 -8.85 7.42
C LEU A 201 35.29 -7.98 6.21
N GLU A 202 35.50 -6.67 6.26
CA GLU A 202 35.16 -5.72 5.19
C GLU A 202 33.68 -5.81 4.76
N VAL A 203 32.76 -5.78 5.73
CA VAL A 203 31.31 -5.70 5.49
C VAL A 203 30.75 -4.34 5.91
N PRO A 204 29.65 -3.87 5.30
CA PRO A 204 28.97 -2.66 5.75
C PRO A 204 28.60 -2.72 7.23
N PHE A 205 28.80 -1.60 7.93
CA PHE A 205 28.43 -1.42 9.33
C PHE A 205 27.50 -0.22 9.50
N VAL A 206 26.45 -0.39 10.30
CA VAL A 206 25.52 0.67 10.69
C VAL A 206 25.62 0.88 12.20
N ASP A 207 26.01 2.10 12.58
CA ASP A 207 26.04 2.54 13.98
C ASP A 207 24.64 3.02 14.40
N LEU A 208 23.74 2.06 14.60
CA LEU A 208 22.34 2.33 14.96
C LEU A 208 22.23 2.83 16.40
N ASN A 209 23.13 2.42 17.29
CA ASN A 209 23.23 2.94 18.65
C ASN A 209 23.40 4.47 18.63
N ARG A 210 24.42 4.98 17.91
CA ARG A 210 24.71 6.41 17.86
C ARG A 210 23.49 7.25 17.45
N VAL A 211 22.84 6.90 16.33
CA VAL A 211 21.71 7.69 15.83
C VAL A 211 20.46 7.58 16.70
N THR A 212 20.27 6.47 17.41
CA THR A 212 19.16 6.33 18.36
C THR A 212 19.46 7.00 19.70
N HIS A 213 20.72 6.99 20.15
CA HIS A 213 21.21 7.75 21.30
C HIS A 213 21.02 9.25 21.08
N ASP A 214 21.53 9.79 19.97
CA ASP A 214 21.40 11.21 19.60
C ASP A 214 19.92 11.65 19.63
N LEU A 215 19.02 10.83 19.06
CA LEU A 215 17.57 11.09 19.06
C LEU A 215 17.00 11.11 20.49
N VAL A 216 17.25 10.07 21.28
CA VAL A 216 16.66 9.94 22.63
C VAL A 216 17.22 11.02 23.56
N GLU A 217 18.52 11.33 23.48
CA GLU A 217 19.15 12.40 24.25
C GLU A 217 18.55 13.77 23.87
N GLN A 218 18.39 14.07 22.58
CA GLN A 218 17.79 15.32 22.12
C GLN A 218 16.33 15.49 22.59
N MET A 219 15.56 14.39 22.62
CA MET A 219 14.18 14.41 23.13
C MET A 219 14.12 14.58 24.66
N GLY A 220 15.19 14.20 25.37
CA GLY A 220 15.24 14.20 26.82
C GLY A 220 14.32 13.17 27.49
N PRO A 221 14.28 13.14 28.83
CA PRO A 221 13.59 12.10 29.58
C PRO A 221 12.09 12.01 29.27
N GLU A 222 11.36 13.12 29.30
CA GLU A 222 9.90 13.05 29.18
C GLU A 222 9.42 12.80 27.75
N ALA A 223 9.90 13.57 26.77
CA ALA A 223 9.42 13.41 25.40
C ALA A 223 9.82 12.06 24.78
N SER A 224 10.94 11.46 25.20
CA SER A 224 11.38 10.16 24.68
C SER A 224 10.47 8.99 25.07
N LYS A 225 9.66 9.10 26.14
CA LYS A 225 8.69 8.06 26.54
C LYS A 225 7.75 7.66 25.39
N GLN A 226 7.43 8.59 24.50
CA GLN A 226 6.56 8.34 23.34
C GLN A 226 7.14 7.37 22.30
N LEU A 227 8.43 6.99 22.40
CA LEU A 227 9.05 5.98 21.53
C LEU A 227 9.02 4.58 22.15
N PHE A 228 8.91 4.47 23.47
CA PHE A 228 9.02 3.19 24.18
C PHE A 228 7.65 2.70 24.69
N VAL A 229 7.59 1.46 25.18
CA VAL A 229 6.36 0.88 25.74
C VAL A 229 6.13 1.44 27.15
N TRP A 230 5.45 2.58 27.22
CA TRP A 230 5.00 3.22 28.45
C TRP A 230 3.48 3.22 28.49
N VAL A 231 2.89 2.33 29.29
CA VAL A 231 1.46 2.02 29.31
C VAL A 231 0.97 2.06 30.76
N ALA A 232 -0.10 2.82 31.00
CA ALA A 232 -0.73 2.88 32.31
C ALA A 232 -1.53 1.60 32.61
N PRO A 233 -1.67 1.20 33.88
CA PRO A 233 -2.53 0.06 34.27
C PRO A 233 -3.94 0.17 33.70
N ASN A 234 -4.52 -0.99 33.35
CA ASN A 234 -5.89 -1.14 32.83
C ASN A 234 -6.21 -0.39 31.52
N THR A 235 -5.21 0.05 30.76
CA THR A 235 -5.43 0.72 29.45
C THR A 235 -5.27 -0.21 28.25
N VAL A 236 -4.44 -1.25 28.38
CA VAL A 236 -4.14 -2.22 27.31
C VAL A 236 -4.36 -3.64 27.84
N PRO A 237 -5.26 -4.44 27.25
CA PRO A 237 -5.52 -5.81 27.72
C PRO A 237 -4.29 -6.73 27.75
N ALA A 238 -3.36 -6.59 26.80
CA ALA A 238 -2.09 -7.32 26.79
C ALA A 238 -1.15 -6.96 27.95
N LEU A 239 -1.34 -5.78 28.55
CA LEU A 239 -0.52 -5.23 29.64
C LEU A 239 -1.45 -4.71 30.76
N PRO A 240 -2.24 -5.58 31.41
CA PRO A 240 -3.30 -5.15 32.33
C PRO A 240 -2.76 -4.38 33.54
N LYS A 241 -1.53 -4.69 33.95
CA LYS A 241 -0.82 -4.00 35.04
C LYS A 241 -0.07 -2.73 34.60
N GLY A 242 -0.17 -2.34 33.32
CA GLY A 242 0.70 -1.32 32.74
C GLY A 242 2.13 -1.83 32.56
N ARG A 243 2.99 -1.01 31.96
CA ARG A 243 4.41 -1.31 31.74
C ARG A 243 5.17 -0.01 31.45
N GLU A 244 6.28 0.23 32.16
CA GLU A 244 7.22 1.32 31.82
C GLU A 244 8.51 0.73 31.26
N ASP A 245 8.53 0.36 29.99
CA ASP A 245 9.67 -0.27 29.32
C ASP A 245 10.59 0.78 28.70
N ASN A 246 11.91 0.63 28.88
CA ASN A 246 12.93 1.55 28.33
C ASN A 246 13.80 0.91 27.25
N THR A 247 13.52 -0.33 26.87
CA THR A 247 14.24 -1.05 25.82
C THR A 247 13.34 -1.29 24.61
N HIS A 248 12.10 -1.71 24.86
CA HIS A 248 11.17 -2.09 23.80
C HIS A 248 10.41 -0.89 23.27
N LEU A 249 10.28 -0.84 21.95
CA LEU A 249 9.66 0.26 21.22
C LEU A 249 8.15 0.03 21.10
N ASN A 250 7.38 1.12 21.11
CA ASN A 250 6.00 1.09 20.65
C ASN A 250 5.94 1.29 19.12
N VAL A 251 4.75 1.32 18.52
CA VAL A 251 4.55 1.55 17.08
C VAL A 251 5.35 2.75 16.54
N ARG A 252 5.28 3.90 17.22
CA ARG A 252 5.98 5.12 16.82
C ARG A 252 7.49 4.99 16.95
N GLY A 253 7.98 4.43 18.05
CA GLY A 253 9.41 4.20 18.25
C GLY A 253 9.99 3.28 17.20
N ALA A 254 9.33 2.14 16.95
CA ALA A 254 9.75 1.16 15.96
C ALA A 254 9.81 1.76 14.55
N ALA A 255 8.79 2.53 14.17
CA ALA A 255 8.76 3.25 12.90
C ALA A 255 9.89 4.28 12.78
N THR A 256 10.17 5.02 13.86
CA THR A 256 11.22 6.05 13.89
C THR A 256 12.60 5.42 13.77
N VAL A 257 12.87 4.36 14.55
CA VAL A 257 14.14 3.64 14.52
C VAL A 257 14.34 2.93 13.18
N ALA A 258 13.29 2.34 12.61
CA ALA A 258 13.35 1.74 11.28
C ALA A 258 13.71 2.77 10.20
N TRP A 259 13.19 4.00 10.29
CA TRP A 259 13.57 5.07 9.37
C TRP A 259 15.04 5.47 9.53
N LEU A 260 15.51 5.67 10.77
CA LEU A 260 16.93 5.93 11.05
C LEU A 260 17.83 4.82 10.49
N ALA A 261 17.44 3.56 10.70
CA ALA A 261 18.15 2.41 10.15
C ALA A 261 18.22 2.47 8.62
N VAL A 262 17.11 2.75 7.92
CA VAL A 262 17.11 2.91 6.46
C VAL A 262 18.03 4.06 6.01
N GLN A 263 18.00 5.20 6.71
CA GLN A 263 18.85 6.35 6.40
C GLN A 263 20.35 6.04 6.55
N GLU A 264 20.75 5.28 7.56
CA GLU A 264 22.14 4.85 7.71
C GLU A 264 22.52 3.74 6.72
N VAL A 265 21.62 2.78 6.50
CA VAL A 265 21.82 1.69 5.54
C VAL A 265 22.13 2.22 4.15
N ILE A 266 21.37 3.20 3.63
CA ILE A 266 21.62 3.71 2.27
C ILE A 266 22.93 4.49 2.12
N LYS A 267 23.59 4.88 3.22
CA LYS A 267 24.94 5.48 3.19
C LYS A 267 26.00 4.42 2.95
N VAL A 268 25.85 3.24 3.57
CA VAL A 268 26.82 2.14 3.50
C VAL A 268 26.45 1.07 2.48
N VAL A 269 25.20 1.06 2.02
CA VAL A 269 24.66 0.22 0.93
C VAL A 269 23.87 1.10 -0.05
N PRO A 270 24.53 1.93 -0.88
CA PRO A 270 23.84 2.84 -1.81
C PRO A 270 22.93 2.13 -2.82
N ALA A 271 23.18 0.84 -3.09
CA ALA A 271 22.36 0.01 -3.98
C ALA A 271 20.89 -0.11 -3.52
N LEU A 272 20.59 0.09 -2.24
CA LEU A 272 19.23 0.05 -1.71
C LEU A 272 18.48 1.39 -1.85
N LYS A 273 19.19 2.49 -2.12
CA LYS A 273 18.62 3.85 -2.18
C LYS A 273 17.47 4.00 -3.20
N PRO A 274 17.53 3.43 -4.43
CA PRO A 274 16.44 3.57 -5.40
C PRO A 274 15.11 2.95 -4.95
N TYR A 275 15.15 2.06 -3.98
CA TYR A 275 13.99 1.35 -3.45
C TYR A 275 13.37 2.03 -2.23
N VAL A 276 14.02 3.02 -1.62
CA VAL A 276 13.48 3.68 -0.43
C VAL A 276 12.22 4.47 -0.80
N ARG A 277 11.18 4.32 0.01
CA ARG A 277 9.89 5.02 -0.10
C ARG A 277 9.53 5.65 1.25
N HIS A 278 8.75 6.71 1.20
CA HIS A 278 8.20 7.34 2.40
C HIS A 278 6.76 7.73 2.13
N TYR A 279 5.88 7.32 3.03
CA TYR A 279 4.45 7.65 3.03
C TYR A 279 4.13 8.35 4.35
N ASP A 280 3.16 9.27 4.33
CA ASP A 280 2.74 9.96 5.56
C ASP A 280 2.08 8.99 6.54
N PHE A 281 1.29 8.03 6.01
CA PHE A 281 0.68 6.95 6.77
C PHE A 281 0.79 5.61 6.05
N VAL A 282 0.86 4.53 6.83
CA VAL A 282 0.82 3.15 6.34
C VAL A 282 -0.29 2.36 7.03
N VAL A 283 -1.08 1.64 6.26
CA VAL A 283 -2.15 0.76 6.77
C VAL A 283 -1.69 -0.68 6.60
N ALA A 284 -1.66 -1.46 7.68
CA ALA A 284 -1.18 -2.83 7.66
C ALA A 284 -1.85 -3.70 8.72
N LYS A 285 -2.39 -4.85 8.30
CA LYS A 285 -3.03 -5.82 9.22
C LYS A 285 -2.03 -6.59 10.07
N ASP A 286 -0.79 -6.72 9.61
CA ASP A 286 0.30 -7.44 10.29
C ASP A 286 0.99 -6.59 11.39
N GLY A 287 0.53 -5.36 11.61
CA GLY A 287 1.07 -4.43 12.60
C GLY A 287 2.36 -3.73 12.19
N SER A 288 2.79 -3.83 10.93
CA SER A 288 3.92 -3.09 10.36
C SER A 288 3.57 -1.66 9.86
N GLY A 289 2.35 -1.21 10.12
CA GLY A 289 1.82 0.10 9.74
C GLY A 289 1.39 0.93 10.95
N ASP A 290 0.91 2.14 10.66
CA ASP A 290 0.38 3.09 11.65
C ASP A 290 -1.09 2.77 12.01
N PHE A 291 -1.84 2.18 11.07
CA PHE A 291 -3.26 1.84 11.25
C PHE A 291 -3.56 0.40 10.79
N PHE A 292 -4.61 -0.20 11.37
CA PHE A 292 -5.13 -1.51 10.93
C PHE A 292 -6.25 -1.40 9.90
N SER A 293 -6.92 -0.24 9.84
CA SER A 293 -8.01 0.05 8.92
C SER A 293 -7.65 1.23 8.00
N VAL A 294 -8.20 1.22 6.80
CA VAL A 294 -8.01 2.30 5.83
C VAL A 294 -8.85 3.52 6.23
N GLN A 295 -10.05 3.30 6.80
CA GLN A 295 -10.90 4.40 7.24
C GLN A 295 -10.29 5.20 8.38
N GLU A 296 -9.65 4.56 9.37
CA GLU A 296 -8.96 5.30 10.45
C GLU A 296 -7.80 6.14 9.92
N ALA A 297 -7.03 5.61 8.97
CA ALA A 297 -5.95 6.36 8.33
C ALA A 297 -6.48 7.59 7.58
N ILE A 298 -7.59 7.46 6.85
CA ILE A 298 -8.26 8.59 6.18
C ILE A 298 -8.76 9.61 7.21
N ASN A 299 -9.33 9.16 8.33
CA ASN A 299 -9.82 10.03 9.39
C ASN A 299 -8.69 10.84 10.04
N ALA A 300 -7.49 10.26 10.17
CA ALA A 300 -6.32 10.91 10.73
C ALA A 300 -5.71 12.00 9.84
N VAL A 301 -6.02 12.03 8.54
CA VAL A 301 -5.57 13.09 7.63
C VAL A 301 -6.23 14.42 8.03
N PRO A 302 -5.47 15.51 8.27
CA PRO A 302 -6.06 16.81 8.53
C PRO A 302 -6.94 17.30 7.38
N ASP A 303 -8.04 17.98 7.69
CA ASP A 303 -8.91 18.56 6.67
C ASP A 303 -8.25 19.75 5.97
N PHE A 304 -8.61 19.96 4.69
CA PHE A 304 -8.26 21.14 3.89
C PHE A 304 -6.76 21.43 3.76
N ARG A 305 -5.92 20.39 3.66
CA ARG A 305 -4.47 20.51 3.40
C ARG A 305 -4.19 21.06 2.00
N LYS A 306 -4.24 22.38 1.85
CA LYS A 306 -3.94 23.09 0.60
C LYS A 306 -2.47 22.90 0.20
N ASN A 307 -2.21 22.78 -1.10
CA ASN A 307 -0.87 22.76 -1.72
C ASN A 307 0.08 21.65 -1.25
N VAL A 308 -0.41 20.67 -0.48
CA VAL A 308 0.35 19.51 -0.02
C VAL A 308 -0.51 18.27 -0.22
N ARG A 309 0.09 17.22 -0.78
CA ARG A 309 -0.55 15.92 -0.98
C ARG A 309 -0.28 15.03 0.22
N THR A 310 -1.32 14.44 0.80
CA THR A 310 -1.15 13.39 1.82
C THR A 310 -1.05 12.04 1.12
N THR A 311 -0.14 11.18 1.56
CA THR A 311 0.11 9.87 0.96
C THR A 311 -0.13 8.75 1.97
N ILE A 312 -0.97 7.78 1.60
CA ILE A 312 -1.25 6.60 2.42
C ILE A 312 -0.88 5.35 1.62
N LEU A 313 0.01 4.53 2.16
CA LEU A 313 0.24 3.17 1.66
C LEU A 313 -0.76 2.22 2.32
N VAL A 314 -1.45 1.41 1.52
CA VAL A 314 -2.31 0.33 1.99
C VAL A 314 -1.63 -0.99 1.66
N LYS A 315 -1.10 -1.68 2.67
CA LYS A 315 -0.42 -2.96 2.48
C LYS A 315 -1.37 -4.05 1.99
N ARG A 316 -0.80 -5.15 1.52
CA ARG A 316 -1.56 -6.29 0.96
C ARG A 316 -2.63 -6.79 1.92
N GLY A 317 -3.79 -7.15 1.39
CA GLY A 317 -4.89 -7.75 2.14
C GLY A 317 -6.26 -7.16 1.80
N VAL A 318 -7.31 -7.86 2.24
CA VAL A 318 -8.71 -7.46 2.02
C VAL A 318 -9.23 -6.66 3.20
N TYR A 319 -9.42 -5.37 3.03
CA TYR A 319 -10.01 -4.45 4.01
C TYR A 319 -11.52 -4.40 3.81
N LYS A 320 -12.24 -5.26 4.56
CA LYS A 320 -13.70 -5.34 4.50
C LYS A 320 -14.35 -4.29 5.41
N GLU A 321 -14.54 -3.10 4.88
CA GLU A 321 -15.12 -1.95 5.58
C GLU A 321 -15.69 -0.95 4.57
N LYS A 322 -16.64 -0.11 5.01
CA LYS A 322 -17.14 1.00 4.19
C LYS A 322 -16.10 2.12 4.21
N ILE A 323 -15.61 2.49 3.04
CA ILE A 323 -14.65 3.59 2.88
C ILE A 323 -15.38 4.86 2.46
N VAL A 324 -15.12 5.95 3.16
CA VAL A 324 -15.55 7.30 2.81
C VAL A 324 -14.34 8.20 2.84
N ILE A 325 -14.09 8.87 1.71
CA ILE A 325 -13.10 9.92 1.56
C ILE A 325 -13.85 11.25 1.46
N PRO A 326 -14.03 11.98 2.58
CA PRO A 326 -14.80 13.21 2.62
C PRO A 326 -14.24 14.30 1.71
N ALA A 327 -15.10 15.20 1.24
CA ALA A 327 -14.70 16.33 0.39
C ALA A 327 -13.64 17.25 1.05
N SER A 328 -13.56 17.25 2.39
CA SER A 328 -12.57 18.01 3.16
C SER A 328 -11.17 17.42 3.09
N LYS A 329 -11.00 16.12 2.79
CA LYS A 329 -9.69 15.44 2.67
C LYS A 329 -9.05 15.68 1.29
N ILE A 330 -8.97 16.95 0.89
CA ILE A 330 -8.42 17.36 -0.42
C ILE A 330 -6.98 16.86 -0.59
N ASN A 331 -6.58 16.60 -1.85
CA ASN A 331 -5.21 16.20 -2.20
C ASN A 331 -4.74 14.89 -1.53
N LEU A 332 -5.64 13.93 -1.31
CA LEU A 332 -5.31 12.63 -0.74
C LEU A 332 -4.87 11.64 -1.82
N SER A 333 -3.86 10.82 -1.50
CA SER A 333 -3.42 9.69 -2.32
C SER A 333 -3.51 8.40 -1.53
N LEU A 334 -4.11 7.37 -2.14
CA LEU A 334 -4.00 6.00 -1.66
C LEU A 334 -3.17 5.19 -2.66
N THR A 335 -2.13 4.51 -2.19
CA THR A 335 -1.32 3.60 -2.99
C THR A 335 -1.43 2.22 -2.38
N GLY A 336 -1.88 1.25 -3.17
CA GLY A 336 -1.96 -0.15 -2.73
C GLY A 336 -0.64 -0.87 -2.93
N GLU A 337 -0.32 -1.74 -1.98
CA GLU A 337 0.57 -2.85 -2.25
C GLU A 337 -0.19 -3.91 -3.08
N ASP A 338 0.49 -4.68 -3.91
CA ASP A 338 -0.13 -5.76 -4.70
C ASP A 338 -0.99 -6.68 -3.81
N GLY A 339 -2.25 -6.85 -4.21
CA GLY A 339 -3.26 -7.54 -3.42
C GLY A 339 -3.96 -6.71 -2.33
N ALA A 340 -3.79 -5.38 -2.30
CA ALA A 340 -4.60 -4.49 -1.46
C ALA A 340 -6.01 -4.29 -2.05
N VAL A 341 -7.03 -4.70 -1.28
CA VAL A 341 -8.44 -4.70 -1.71
C VAL A 341 -9.31 -3.97 -0.69
N LEU A 342 -10.05 -2.96 -1.15
CA LEU A 342 -11.11 -2.27 -0.39
C LEU A 342 -12.45 -2.89 -0.77
N SER A 343 -13.10 -3.58 0.17
CA SER A 343 -14.24 -4.45 -0.13
C SER A 343 -15.42 -4.23 0.82
N TYR A 344 -16.64 -4.37 0.29
CA TYR A 344 -17.87 -4.45 1.07
C TYR A 344 -18.94 -5.23 0.27
N ASP A 345 -20.16 -5.38 0.81
CA ASP A 345 -21.19 -6.25 0.24
C ASP A 345 -22.64 -5.72 0.40
N ASP A 346 -22.82 -4.40 0.29
CA ASP A 346 -24.17 -3.84 0.21
C ASP A 346 -24.69 -3.84 -1.23
N TYR A 347 -26.02 -3.85 -1.34
CA TYR A 347 -26.74 -3.79 -2.60
C TYR A 347 -28.05 -3.02 -2.41
N ALA A 348 -28.64 -2.52 -3.49
CA ALA A 348 -29.73 -1.55 -3.42
C ALA A 348 -30.97 -2.05 -2.66
N ASP A 349 -31.33 -3.31 -2.83
CA ASP A 349 -32.50 -3.92 -2.17
C ASP A 349 -32.20 -4.45 -0.76
N LYS A 350 -30.95 -4.39 -0.29
CA LYS A 350 -30.59 -4.76 1.08
C LYS A 350 -31.29 -3.80 2.04
N LEU A 351 -31.93 -4.34 3.08
CA LEU A 351 -32.55 -3.51 4.10
C LEU A 351 -31.49 -3.03 5.10
N ASN A 352 -31.50 -1.74 5.39
CA ASN A 352 -30.70 -1.16 6.46
C ASN A 352 -31.26 -1.55 7.84
N ARG A 353 -30.58 -1.14 8.92
CA ARG A 353 -31.01 -1.42 10.31
C ARG A 353 -32.40 -0.88 10.69
N PHE A 354 -32.97 0.00 9.87
CA PHE A 354 -34.30 0.59 10.06
C PHE A 354 -35.36 -0.05 9.15
N GLY A 355 -35.00 -1.07 8.35
CA GLY A 355 -35.93 -1.76 7.45
C GLY A 355 -36.13 -1.07 6.11
N GLU A 356 -35.32 -0.07 5.76
CA GLU A 356 -35.42 0.66 4.49
C GLU A 356 -34.40 0.13 3.48
N LYS A 357 -34.74 0.17 2.18
CA LYS A 357 -33.80 -0.21 1.12
C LYS A 357 -32.60 0.74 1.10
N THR A 358 -31.39 0.18 1.04
CA THR A 358 -30.13 0.94 0.96
C THR A 358 -30.04 1.81 -0.31
N GLY A 359 -30.64 1.36 -1.42
CA GLY A 359 -30.59 2.03 -2.72
C GLY A 359 -29.22 1.96 -3.41
N THR A 360 -29.18 2.26 -4.71
CA THR A 360 -27.94 2.17 -5.51
C THR A 360 -26.82 3.01 -4.92
N SER A 361 -27.08 4.29 -4.63
CA SER A 361 -26.05 5.17 -4.08
C SER A 361 -25.58 4.70 -2.70
N GLY A 362 -26.47 4.19 -1.84
CA GLY A 362 -26.11 3.68 -0.51
C GLY A 362 -25.32 2.37 -0.55
N SER A 363 -25.34 1.65 -1.67
CA SER A 363 -24.70 0.34 -1.79
C SER A 363 -23.17 0.41 -1.90
N ALA A 364 -22.60 1.58 -2.20
CA ALA A 364 -21.19 1.68 -2.55
C ALA A 364 -20.24 1.18 -1.46
N SER A 365 -19.27 0.32 -1.80
CA SER A 365 -18.21 -0.10 -0.88
C SER A 365 -17.27 1.07 -0.53
N CYS A 366 -16.98 1.93 -1.50
CA CYS A 366 -16.12 3.10 -1.35
C CYS A 366 -16.78 4.36 -1.93
N TYR A 367 -16.73 5.46 -1.17
CA TYR A 367 -17.19 6.78 -1.56
C TYR A 367 -16.03 7.77 -1.65
N ILE A 368 -15.88 8.43 -2.79
CA ILE A 368 -14.80 9.37 -3.05
C ILE A 368 -15.39 10.74 -3.38
N TYR A 369 -15.31 11.65 -2.41
CA TYR A 369 -15.79 13.03 -2.54
C TYR A 369 -14.64 14.05 -2.63
N ALA A 370 -13.43 13.70 -2.18
CA ALA A 370 -12.29 14.60 -2.15
C ALA A 370 -11.80 14.98 -3.56
N PRO A 371 -11.73 16.27 -3.92
CA PRO A 371 -11.10 16.70 -5.16
C PRO A 371 -9.59 16.42 -5.15
N ASP A 372 -9.01 16.28 -6.35
CA ASP A 372 -7.58 15.98 -6.56
C ASP A 372 -7.14 14.65 -5.94
N PHE A 373 -8.11 13.76 -5.70
CA PHE A 373 -7.86 12.42 -5.21
C PHE A 373 -7.04 11.60 -6.21
N TYR A 374 -6.07 10.85 -5.69
CA TYR A 374 -5.28 9.90 -6.47
C TYR A 374 -5.37 8.50 -5.85
N ALA A 375 -5.55 7.48 -6.69
CA ALA A 375 -5.37 6.10 -6.29
C ALA A 375 -4.49 5.35 -7.29
N GLU A 376 -3.58 4.51 -6.78
CA GLU A 376 -2.76 3.62 -7.60
C GLU A 376 -2.68 2.23 -7.00
N ASN A 377 -2.68 1.19 -7.85
CA ASN A 377 -2.50 -0.22 -7.45
C ASN A 377 -3.52 -0.72 -6.41
N LEU A 378 -4.76 -0.24 -6.44
CA LEU A 378 -5.82 -0.62 -5.51
C LEU A 378 -6.97 -1.33 -6.19
N THR A 379 -7.55 -2.31 -5.50
CA THR A 379 -8.81 -2.92 -5.91
C THR A 379 -9.97 -2.34 -5.09
N PHE A 380 -10.99 -1.81 -5.77
CA PHE A 380 -12.27 -1.42 -5.21
C PHE A 380 -13.30 -2.49 -5.59
N GLU A 381 -13.93 -3.11 -4.61
CA GLU A 381 -14.78 -4.29 -4.84
C GLU A 381 -16.12 -4.20 -4.12
N ASN A 382 -17.18 -4.69 -4.78
CA ASN A 382 -18.42 -5.09 -4.13
C ASN A 382 -18.65 -6.60 -4.31
N THR A 383 -18.69 -7.33 -3.19
CA THR A 383 -18.77 -8.80 -3.15
C THR A 383 -20.20 -9.34 -3.03
N SER A 384 -21.22 -8.50 -3.13
CA SER A 384 -22.62 -8.92 -2.95
C SER A 384 -23.15 -9.90 -4.01
N GLY A 385 -22.51 -9.99 -5.17
CA GLY A 385 -22.92 -10.89 -6.24
C GLY A 385 -23.96 -10.30 -7.21
N PRO A 386 -24.65 -11.12 -8.01
CA PRO A 386 -25.68 -10.69 -8.96
C PRO A 386 -27.02 -10.40 -8.27
N VAL A 387 -27.04 -9.42 -7.37
CA VAL A 387 -28.19 -9.08 -6.50
C VAL A 387 -28.95 -7.82 -6.93
N GLY A 388 -28.79 -7.42 -8.20
CA GLY A 388 -29.18 -6.10 -8.68
C GLY A 388 -28.06 -5.09 -8.47
N GLN A 389 -28.39 -3.81 -8.28
CA GLN A 389 -27.40 -2.73 -8.19
C GLN A 389 -26.53 -2.86 -6.94
N ALA A 390 -25.21 -2.91 -7.13
CA ALA A 390 -24.25 -3.02 -6.06
C ALA A 390 -22.93 -2.33 -6.43
N VAL A 391 -22.76 -1.11 -5.93
CA VAL A 391 -21.65 -0.24 -6.33
C VAL A 391 -20.36 -0.65 -5.62
N ALA A 392 -19.26 -0.79 -6.37
CA ALA A 392 -17.93 -0.97 -5.81
C ALA A 392 -17.31 0.38 -5.44
N CYS A 393 -17.38 1.35 -6.37
CA CYS A 393 -16.83 2.68 -6.16
C CYS A 393 -17.78 3.77 -6.64
N PHE A 394 -18.11 4.70 -5.74
CA PHE A 394 -18.87 5.90 -5.99
C PHE A 394 -17.91 7.10 -6.02
N VAL A 395 -17.81 7.78 -7.16
CA VAL A 395 -16.87 8.88 -7.36
C VAL A 395 -17.61 10.16 -7.69
N SER A 396 -17.61 11.10 -6.74
CA SER A 396 -18.16 12.45 -6.90
C SER A 396 -17.08 13.54 -6.93
N ALA A 397 -15.81 13.15 -6.87
CA ALA A 397 -14.66 14.05 -6.86
C ALA A 397 -14.34 14.62 -8.26
N ASP A 398 -13.98 15.91 -8.31
CA ASP A 398 -13.36 16.54 -9.48
C ASP A 398 -11.84 16.31 -9.47
N ARG A 399 -11.26 16.15 -10.66
CA ARG A 399 -9.84 15.81 -10.88
C ARG A 399 -9.42 14.53 -10.16
N ALA A 400 -10.31 13.54 -10.10
CA ALA A 400 -10.00 12.23 -9.55
C ALA A 400 -9.19 11.41 -10.55
N TYR A 401 -8.08 10.83 -10.11
CA TYR A 401 -7.18 10.04 -10.96
C TYR A 401 -6.93 8.65 -10.35
N PHE A 402 -7.25 7.62 -11.12
CA PHE A 402 -7.01 6.21 -10.80
C PHE A 402 -6.02 5.63 -11.81
N LYS A 403 -4.94 5.03 -11.33
CA LYS A 403 -3.91 4.40 -12.16
C LYS A 403 -3.68 2.96 -11.75
N ASN A 404 -3.74 2.02 -12.70
CA ASN A 404 -3.56 0.59 -12.41
C ASN A 404 -4.48 0.10 -11.26
N CYS A 405 -5.70 0.63 -11.20
CA CYS A 405 -6.71 0.23 -10.23
C CYS A 405 -7.65 -0.82 -10.80
N ARG A 406 -8.27 -1.61 -9.93
CA ARG A 406 -9.26 -2.62 -10.29
C ARG A 406 -10.62 -2.24 -9.70
N PHE A 407 -11.68 -2.34 -10.49
CA PHE A 407 -13.06 -2.10 -10.05
C PHE A 407 -13.87 -3.37 -10.32
N LEU A 408 -14.25 -4.07 -9.25
CA LEU A 408 -14.82 -5.41 -9.31
C LEU A 408 -16.25 -5.41 -8.79
N GLY A 409 -17.18 -5.93 -9.58
CA GLY A 409 -18.59 -5.98 -9.23
C GLY A 409 -19.44 -6.77 -10.23
N TRP A 410 -20.74 -6.47 -10.23
CA TRP A 410 -21.73 -7.05 -11.12
C TRP A 410 -22.52 -5.94 -11.81
N GLN A 411 -23.75 -5.66 -11.37
CA GLN A 411 -24.51 -4.53 -11.87
C GLN A 411 -24.12 -3.26 -11.11
N ASP A 412 -23.94 -2.15 -11.84
CA ASP A 412 -23.62 -0.82 -11.30
C ASP A 412 -22.25 -0.72 -10.59
N THR A 413 -21.20 -1.42 -11.07
CA THR A 413 -19.86 -1.47 -10.43
C THR A 413 -19.23 -0.09 -10.13
N LEU A 414 -19.13 0.79 -11.13
CA LEU A 414 -18.46 2.09 -11.04
C LEU A 414 -19.45 3.23 -11.29
N TYR A 415 -19.71 4.01 -10.24
CA TYR A 415 -20.65 5.13 -10.29
C TYR A 415 -19.92 6.47 -10.37
N THR A 416 -19.82 7.05 -11.57
CA THR A 416 -19.22 8.36 -11.83
C THR A 416 -20.24 9.49 -11.58
N TYR A 417 -20.44 9.82 -10.31
CA TYR A 417 -21.57 10.64 -9.80
C TYR A 417 -21.30 12.15 -9.74
N GLY A 418 -20.08 12.64 -9.90
CA GLY A 418 -19.80 14.07 -9.72
C GLY A 418 -20.37 14.93 -10.85
N LYS A 419 -21.32 15.83 -10.57
CA LYS A 419 -21.84 16.77 -11.58
C LYS A 419 -20.77 17.81 -11.92
N GLY A 420 -20.50 17.99 -13.22
CA GLY A 420 -19.42 18.87 -13.70
C GLY A 420 -18.01 18.44 -13.24
N CYS A 421 -17.88 17.25 -12.66
CA CYS A 421 -16.61 16.71 -12.19
C CYS A 421 -15.93 15.90 -13.29
N ARG A 422 -14.60 15.91 -13.25
CA ARG A 422 -13.75 15.21 -14.22
C ARG A 422 -12.99 14.08 -13.56
N GLN A 423 -12.88 12.95 -14.24
CA GLN A 423 -12.28 11.72 -13.73
C GLN A 423 -11.40 11.08 -14.80
N TYR A 424 -10.24 10.56 -14.40
CA TYR A 424 -9.28 9.90 -15.28
C TYR A 424 -8.93 8.52 -14.73
N TYR A 425 -9.09 7.50 -15.56
CA TYR A 425 -8.81 6.10 -15.27
C TYR A 425 -7.77 5.62 -16.28
N GLU A 426 -6.60 5.21 -15.81
CA GLU A 426 -5.47 4.83 -16.64
C GLU A 426 -4.99 3.43 -16.30
N ASP A 427 -4.85 2.57 -17.31
CA ASP A 427 -4.39 1.19 -17.16
C ASP A 427 -5.22 0.40 -16.12
N CYS A 428 -6.49 0.78 -15.93
CA CYS A 428 -7.38 0.17 -14.95
C CYS A 428 -8.08 -1.08 -15.50
N TYR A 429 -8.43 -2.01 -14.62
CA TYR A 429 -9.32 -3.14 -14.93
C TYR A 429 -10.71 -2.87 -14.34
N ILE A 430 -11.77 -3.02 -15.14
CA ILE A 430 -13.15 -2.79 -14.70
C ILE A 430 -14.02 -3.95 -15.18
N GLU A 431 -14.73 -4.61 -14.27
CA GLU A 431 -15.65 -5.70 -14.61
C GLU A 431 -17.08 -5.51 -14.10
N GLY A 432 -18.02 -6.11 -14.81
CA GLY A 432 -19.43 -6.14 -14.40
C GLY A 432 -20.36 -6.72 -15.46
N THR A 433 -21.66 -6.45 -15.32
CA THR A 433 -22.73 -7.01 -16.15
C THR A 433 -23.62 -5.93 -16.77
N VAL A 434 -24.53 -5.36 -15.99
CA VAL A 434 -25.48 -4.33 -16.41
C VAL A 434 -25.00 -2.98 -15.90
N ASP A 435 -24.88 -2.01 -16.79
CA ASP A 435 -24.62 -0.59 -16.47
C ASP A 435 -23.38 -0.39 -15.58
N PHE A 436 -22.38 -1.25 -15.73
CA PHE A 436 -21.31 -1.34 -14.73
C PHE A 436 -20.34 -0.14 -14.73
N ILE A 437 -20.49 0.78 -15.70
CA ILE A 437 -19.94 2.14 -15.66
C ILE A 437 -21.07 3.13 -15.95
N PHE A 438 -21.50 3.90 -14.95
CA PHE A 438 -22.70 4.74 -15.08
C PHE A 438 -22.63 6.04 -14.27
N GLY A 439 -23.47 7.02 -14.62
CA GLY A 439 -23.48 8.36 -14.04
C GLY A 439 -23.24 9.49 -15.05
N TRP A 440 -22.99 10.70 -14.54
CA TRP A 440 -23.04 11.94 -15.33
C TRP A 440 -21.74 12.77 -15.33
N SER A 441 -20.66 12.26 -14.72
CA SER A 441 -19.35 12.92 -14.79
C SER A 441 -18.74 12.88 -16.19
N THR A 442 -17.82 13.80 -16.47
CA THR A 442 -16.89 13.66 -17.59
C THR A 442 -15.80 12.68 -17.17
N ALA A 443 -15.76 11.48 -17.77
CA ALA A 443 -14.81 10.44 -17.39
C ALA A 443 -14.03 9.92 -18.60
N VAL A 444 -12.72 9.89 -18.46
CA VAL A 444 -11.80 9.37 -19.48
C VAL A 444 -11.21 8.05 -18.99
N PHE A 445 -11.32 7.02 -19.82
CA PHE A 445 -10.72 5.71 -19.61
C PHE A 445 -9.63 5.50 -20.67
N ASN A 446 -8.39 5.34 -20.25
CA ASN A 446 -7.23 5.26 -21.13
C ASN A 446 -6.48 3.94 -20.91
N ARG A 447 -6.35 3.13 -21.97
CA ARG A 447 -5.73 1.80 -21.94
C ARG A 447 -6.31 0.87 -20.86
N CYS A 448 -7.58 1.08 -20.52
CA CYS A 448 -8.27 0.23 -19.55
C CYS A 448 -8.66 -1.11 -20.16
N HIS A 449 -8.69 -2.14 -19.32
CA HIS A 449 -9.29 -3.43 -19.64
C HIS A 449 -10.71 -3.48 -19.06
N ILE A 450 -11.69 -3.52 -19.95
CA ILE A 450 -13.12 -3.53 -19.64
C ILE A 450 -13.65 -4.95 -19.89
N HIS A 451 -14.22 -5.58 -18.87
CA HIS A 451 -14.55 -7.00 -18.89
C HIS A 451 -16.01 -7.30 -18.53
N SER A 452 -16.76 -7.86 -19.47
CA SER A 452 -18.17 -8.23 -19.28
C SER A 452 -18.32 -9.67 -18.80
N LYS A 453 -19.00 -9.85 -17.66
CA LYS A 453 -19.19 -11.17 -17.04
C LYS A 453 -20.40 -11.92 -17.58
N THR A 454 -21.38 -11.17 -18.11
CA THR A 454 -22.59 -11.70 -18.74
C THR A 454 -23.06 -10.75 -19.84
N LYS A 455 -24.15 -11.11 -20.54
CA LYS A 455 -24.92 -10.15 -21.36
C LYS A 455 -25.29 -8.91 -20.55
N GLY A 456 -25.39 -7.76 -21.21
CA GLY A 456 -25.69 -6.50 -20.53
C GLY A 456 -25.22 -5.27 -21.30
N TYR A 457 -24.79 -4.26 -20.55
CA TYR A 457 -24.43 -2.94 -21.07
C TYR A 457 -23.16 -2.48 -20.37
N VAL A 458 -22.12 -2.16 -21.14
CA VAL A 458 -20.86 -1.67 -20.59
C VAL A 458 -21.06 -0.34 -19.88
N THR A 459 -21.80 0.58 -20.49
CA THR A 459 -22.03 1.91 -19.93
C THR A 459 -23.50 2.31 -19.90
N ALA A 460 -23.86 3.13 -18.91
CA ALA A 460 -25.15 3.82 -18.86
C ALA A 460 -24.98 5.30 -18.45
N PRO A 461 -24.44 6.15 -19.34
CA PRO A 461 -24.24 7.56 -19.03
C PRO A 461 -25.57 8.30 -18.85
N SER A 462 -25.56 9.30 -17.98
CA SER A 462 -26.63 10.25 -17.72
C SER A 462 -26.18 11.70 -17.87
N THR A 463 -25.24 11.93 -18.79
CA THR A 463 -24.66 13.24 -19.11
C THR A 463 -25.73 14.32 -19.22
N ASP A 464 -25.52 15.43 -18.50
CA ASP A 464 -26.48 16.54 -18.47
C ASP A 464 -26.54 17.30 -19.81
N GLN A 465 -27.71 17.88 -20.10
CA GLN A 465 -27.86 18.80 -21.22
C GLN A 465 -26.86 19.96 -21.13
N GLY A 466 -26.11 20.21 -22.20
CA GLY A 466 -25.11 21.27 -22.27
C GLY A 466 -23.73 20.88 -21.76
N GLN A 467 -23.57 19.70 -21.14
CA GLN A 467 -22.24 19.18 -20.81
C GLN A 467 -21.53 18.77 -22.12
N LYS A 468 -20.32 19.28 -22.34
CA LYS A 468 -19.59 19.06 -23.60
C LYS A 468 -19.16 17.60 -23.79
N TYR A 469 -18.81 16.91 -22.70
CA TYR A 469 -18.30 15.54 -22.74
C TYR A 469 -18.95 14.68 -21.66
N GLY A 470 -19.39 13.48 -22.03
CA GLY A 470 -19.70 12.38 -21.11
C GLY A 470 -18.50 11.45 -20.93
N TYR A 471 -18.64 10.21 -21.38
CA TYR A 471 -17.56 9.23 -21.31
C TYR A 471 -16.73 9.18 -22.59
N VAL A 472 -15.41 9.04 -22.43
CA VAL A 472 -14.49 8.82 -23.55
C VAL A 472 -13.51 7.70 -23.20
N PHE A 473 -13.46 6.67 -24.05
CA PHE A 473 -12.59 5.51 -23.91
C PHE A 473 -11.50 5.58 -24.99
N TYR A 474 -10.24 5.50 -24.61
CA TYR A 474 -9.09 5.52 -25.52
C TYR A 474 -8.28 4.26 -25.39
N ASP A 475 -8.04 3.59 -26.51
CA ASP A 475 -7.14 2.44 -26.61
C ASP A 475 -7.47 1.33 -25.58
N CYS A 476 -8.74 1.26 -25.15
CA CYS A 476 -9.22 0.28 -24.20
C CYS A 476 -9.44 -1.08 -24.88
N ARG A 477 -9.33 -2.15 -24.10
CA ARG A 477 -9.64 -3.51 -24.53
C ARG A 477 -10.95 -3.96 -23.89
N LEU A 478 -11.95 -4.27 -24.72
CA LEU A 478 -13.24 -4.80 -24.27
C LEU A 478 -13.26 -6.31 -24.49
N THR A 479 -13.49 -7.07 -23.42
CA THR A 479 -13.51 -8.54 -23.41
C THR A 479 -14.69 -9.04 -22.60
N ALA A 480 -14.95 -10.35 -22.64
CA ALA A 480 -15.96 -10.96 -21.82
C ALA A 480 -15.52 -12.35 -21.35
N ASP A 481 -16.21 -12.88 -20.34
CA ASP A 481 -16.11 -14.28 -19.93
C ASP A 481 -16.42 -15.21 -21.11
N GLU A 482 -15.93 -16.45 -21.04
CA GLU A 482 -16.12 -17.43 -22.09
C GLU A 482 -17.62 -17.68 -22.37
N GLY A 483 -18.00 -17.66 -23.65
CA GLY A 483 -19.38 -17.90 -24.08
C GLY A 483 -20.32 -16.70 -23.92
N VAL A 484 -19.88 -15.57 -23.35
CA VAL A 484 -20.70 -14.36 -23.24
C VAL A 484 -20.87 -13.70 -24.60
N THR A 485 -22.14 -13.43 -24.94
CA THR A 485 -22.58 -12.65 -26.10
C THR A 485 -23.60 -11.59 -25.65
N ASP A 486 -24.18 -10.85 -26.60
CA ASP A 486 -25.31 -9.95 -26.36
C ASP A 486 -25.00 -8.78 -25.42
N VAL A 487 -23.81 -8.21 -25.56
CA VAL A 487 -23.38 -7.01 -24.82
C VAL A 487 -23.46 -5.78 -25.72
N TYR A 488 -24.04 -4.69 -25.18
CA TYR A 488 -24.00 -3.37 -25.79
C TYR A 488 -22.89 -2.51 -25.19
N LEU A 489 -22.31 -1.61 -25.99
CA LEU A 489 -21.34 -0.60 -25.55
C LEU A 489 -22.00 0.41 -24.60
N SER A 490 -23.22 0.84 -24.91
CA SER A 490 -23.93 1.83 -24.08
C SER A 490 -25.45 1.80 -24.24
N ARG A 491 -26.13 2.36 -23.24
CA ARG A 491 -27.53 2.76 -23.30
C ARG A 491 -27.79 4.07 -22.52
N PRO A 492 -28.70 4.95 -22.98
CA PRO A 492 -28.89 6.27 -22.40
C PRO A 492 -29.76 6.20 -21.15
N TRP A 493 -29.15 6.25 -19.96
CA TRP A 493 -29.91 6.31 -18.70
C TRP A 493 -30.76 7.59 -18.62
N ARG A 494 -30.27 8.69 -19.21
CA ARG A 494 -30.99 9.96 -19.40
C ARG A 494 -30.84 10.47 -20.84
N PRO A 495 -31.71 11.40 -21.29
CA PRO A 495 -31.45 12.16 -22.52
C PRO A 495 -30.07 12.83 -22.49
N TYR A 496 -29.48 13.09 -23.65
CA TYR A 496 -28.13 13.69 -23.80
C TYR A 496 -26.96 12.83 -23.32
N ALA A 497 -27.18 11.57 -22.93
CA ALA A 497 -26.13 10.63 -22.58
C ALA A 497 -25.05 10.53 -23.67
N GLN A 498 -23.77 10.59 -23.28
CA GLN A 498 -22.65 10.54 -24.23
C GLN A 498 -21.64 9.47 -23.87
N ALA A 499 -21.23 8.71 -24.88
CA ALA A 499 -20.14 7.73 -24.79
C ALA A 499 -19.40 7.66 -26.13
N VAL A 500 -18.09 7.84 -26.09
CA VAL A 500 -17.23 7.83 -27.28
C VAL A 500 -16.11 6.81 -27.10
N PHE A 501 -15.93 5.91 -28.08
CA PHE A 501 -14.90 4.88 -28.09
C PHE A 501 -13.87 5.15 -29.18
N VAL A 502 -12.64 5.45 -28.79
CA VAL A 502 -11.52 5.84 -29.65
C VAL A 502 -10.49 4.72 -29.65
N ARG A 503 -10.23 4.12 -30.81
CA ARG A 503 -9.23 3.07 -31.05
C ARG A 503 -9.31 1.89 -30.09
N CYS A 504 -10.51 1.58 -29.60
CA CYS A 504 -10.73 0.47 -28.69
C CYS A 504 -10.68 -0.87 -29.45
N ASP A 505 -10.18 -1.92 -28.80
CA ASP A 505 -10.24 -3.30 -29.29
C ASP A 505 -11.50 -3.97 -28.72
N LEU A 506 -12.49 -4.19 -29.59
CA LEU A 506 -13.82 -4.70 -29.24
C LEU A 506 -13.88 -6.21 -29.47
N GLY A 507 -14.05 -6.99 -28.41
CA GLY A 507 -14.27 -8.43 -28.49
C GLY A 507 -15.59 -8.81 -29.19
N GLY A 508 -15.68 -10.04 -29.69
CA GLY A 508 -16.83 -10.53 -30.47
C GLY A 508 -18.16 -10.70 -29.70
N HIS A 509 -18.14 -10.45 -28.38
CA HIS A 509 -19.34 -10.44 -27.53
C HIS A 509 -20.19 -9.16 -27.73
N ILE A 510 -19.60 -8.10 -28.29
CA ILE A 510 -20.30 -6.85 -28.58
C ILE A 510 -21.23 -7.03 -29.77
N LEU A 511 -22.51 -6.67 -29.58
CA LEU A 511 -23.52 -6.78 -30.62
C LEU A 511 -23.20 -5.88 -31.82
N PRO A 512 -23.54 -6.31 -33.06
CA PRO A 512 -23.37 -5.49 -34.25
C PRO A 512 -24.00 -4.10 -34.12
N ALA A 513 -25.20 -4.01 -33.52
CA ALA A 513 -25.88 -2.75 -33.25
C ALA A 513 -25.07 -1.81 -32.34
N GLY A 514 -24.25 -2.35 -31.44
CA GLY A 514 -23.38 -1.62 -30.50
C GLY A 514 -24.11 -0.85 -29.41
N TRP A 515 -25.26 -0.25 -29.72
CA TRP A 515 -25.95 0.73 -28.89
C TRP A 515 -27.42 0.37 -28.70
N ASN A 516 -27.93 0.61 -27.50
CA ASN A 516 -29.35 0.44 -27.17
C ASN A 516 -29.95 1.79 -26.77
N ASN A 517 -31.21 2.05 -27.12
CA ASN A 517 -31.89 3.33 -26.88
C ASN A 517 -32.63 3.39 -25.52
N TRP A 518 -32.38 2.45 -24.60
CA TRP A 518 -33.11 2.31 -23.33
C TRP A 518 -34.60 1.97 -23.52
N GLY A 519 -35.00 1.48 -24.69
CA GLY A 519 -36.42 1.32 -25.05
C GLY A 519 -37.15 2.65 -25.25
N LYS A 520 -36.41 3.74 -25.50
CA LYS A 520 -36.93 5.10 -25.65
C LYS A 520 -36.38 5.75 -26.92
N VAL A 521 -37.17 5.72 -28.00
CA VAL A 521 -36.79 6.31 -29.30
C VAL A 521 -36.47 7.82 -29.20
N GLU A 522 -37.13 8.55 -28.30
CA GLU A 522 -36.83 9.98 -28.08
C GLU A 522 -35.39 10.25 -27.62
N ASN A 523 -34.75 9.29 -26.94
CA ASN A 523 -33.34 9.44 -26.54
C ASN A 523 -32.39 9.41 -27.75
N GLU A 524 -32.78 8.79 -28.87
CA GLU A 524 -31.98 8.73 -30.09
C GLU A 524 -31.72 10.13 -30.69
N LYS A 525 -32.59 11.10 -30.41
CA LYS A 525 -32.46 12.48 -30.88
C LYS A 525 -31.42 13.30 -30.12
N THR A 526 -31.02 12.85 -28.93
CA THR A 526 -30.21 13.65 -28.00
C THR A 526 -28.96 12.94 -27.49
N ALA A 527 -28.97 11.61 -27.41
CA ALA A 527 -27.79 10.84 -27.04
C ALA A 527 -26.69 11.01 -28.10
N PHE A 528 -25.43 11.07 -27.65
CA PHE A 528 -24.27 11.14 -28.54
C PHE A 528 -23.37 9.91 -28.32
N TYR A 529 -23.54 8.93 -29.19
CA TYR A 529 -22.71 7.72 -29.19
C TYR A 529 -21.86 7.67 -30.43
N ALA A 530 -20.55 7.53 -30.24
CA ALA A 530 -19.62 7.58 -31.35
C ALA A 530 -18.46 6.59 -31.20
N GLU A 531 -17.93 6.16 -32.34
CA GLU A 531 -16.66 5.44 -32.43
C GLU A 531 -15.67 6.17 -33.34
N TYR A 532 -14.38 6.01 -33.06
CA TYR A 532 -13.29 6.43 -33.94
C TYR A 532 -12.26 5.31 -34.05
N GLN A 533 -12.14 4.68 -35.22
CA GLN A 533 -11.11 3.68 -35.51
C GLN A 533 -11.03 2.51 -34.50
N SER A 534 -12.16 2.13 -33.90
CA SER A 534 -12.24 0.89 -33.11
C SER A 534 -11.98 -0.34 -34.00
N ARG A 535 -11.38 -1.36 -33.41
CA ARG A 535 -10.94 -2.60 -34.09
C ARG A 535 -11.42 -3.83 -33.31
N GLY A 536 -11.10 -5.03 -33.80
CA GLY A 536 -11.50 -6.29 -33.16
C GLY A 536 -12.80 -6.87 -33.71
N ALA A 537 -13.16 -8.08 -33.29
CA ALA A 537 -14.28 -8.84 -33.84
C ALA A 537 -15.66 -8.18 -33.59
N GLY A 538 -15.80 -7.35 -32.56
CA GLY A 538 -17.00 -6.58 -32.25
C GLY A 538 -17.08 -5.21 -32.91
N ALA A 539 -16.02 -4.77 -33.60
CA ALA A 539 -16.01 -3.50 -34.33
C ALA A 539 -16.73 -3.66 -35.68
N ASN A 540 -17.95 -3.13 -35.78
CA ASN A 540 -18.77 -3.21 -36.98
C ASN A 540 -19.49 -1.88 -37.24
N PRO A 541 -18.79 -0.84 -37.71
CA PRO A 541 -19.35 0.50 -37.88
C PRO A 541 -20.53 0.55 -38.86
N GLN A 542 -20.60 -0.38 -39.81
CA GLN A 542 -21.68 -0.43 -40.82
C GLN A 542 -22.99 -1.02 -40.28
N ALA A 543 -22.94 -1.76 -39.17
CA ALA A 543 -24.10 -2.40 -38.56
C ALA A 543 -24.58 -1.71 -37.28
N ARG A 544 -23.96 -0.59 -36.89
CA ARG A 544 -24.33 0.15 -35.68
C ARG A 544 -25.74 0.71 -35.75
N ALA A 545 -26.32 0.96 -34.58
CA ALA A 545 -27.60 1.61 -34.47
C ALA A 545 -27.61 2.96 -35.24
N PRO A 546 -28.68 3.28 -36.01
CA PRO A 546 -28.68 4.44 -36.92
C PRO A 546 -28.46 5.80 -36.27
N PHE A 547 -28.73 5.92 -34.96
CA PHE A 547 -28.56 7.15 -34.19
C PHE A 547 -27.12 7.34 -33.65
N SER A 548 -26.22 6.39 -33.90
CA SER A 548 -24.80 6.52 -33.54
C SER A 548 -23.99 7.18 -34.64
N HIS A 549 -22.75 7.56 -34.30
CA HIS A 549 -21.86 8.32 -35.17
C HIS A 549 -20.51 7.61 -35.35
N GLN A 550 -19.87 7.85 -36.50
CA GLN A 550 -18.46 7.57 -36.69
C GLN A 550 -17.73 8.90 -36.79
N LEU A 551 -16.77 9.14 -35.91
CA LEU A 551 -15.97 10.36 -35.97
C LEU A 551 -15.00 10.29 -37.16
N HIS A 552 -14.70 11.44 -37.77
CA HIS A 552 -13.76 11.54 -38.88
C HIS A 552 -12.37 12.01 -38.44
N SER A 553 -12.28 12.74 -37.33
CA SER A 553 -11.06 13.19 -36.68
C SER A 553 -11.23 13.17 -35.16
N LEU A 554 -10.13 13.42 -34.43
CA LEU A 554 -10.16 13.61 -32.98
C LEU A 554 -10.23 15.09 -32.58
N GLU A 555 -10.59 15.98 -33.50
CA GLU A 555 -10.76 17.40 -33.18
C GLU A 555 -11.86 17.56 -32.12
N GLY A 556 -11.52 18.21 -30.99
CA GLY A 556 -12.41 18.31 -29.82
C GLY A 556 -12.51 17.04 -28.97
N TYR A 557 -11.86 15.95 -29.37
CA TYR A 557 -11.72 14.70 -28.62
C TYR A 557 -10.25 14.30 -28.52
N ALA A 558 -9.33 15.27 -28.45
CA ALA A 558 -8.00 14.98 -27.93
C ALA A 558 -8.13 14.80 -26.42
N MET A 559 -7.42 13.82 -25.85
CA MET A 559 -7.58 13.46 -24.43
C MET A 559 -7.25 14.63 -23.49
N GLU A 560 -6.29 15.48 -23.89
CA GLU A 560 -5.94 16.74 -23.22
C GLU A 560 -7.06 17.78 -23.20
N ASP A 561 -7.88 17.86 -24.24
CA ASP A 561 -9.00 18.81 -24.32
C ASP A 561 -10.19 18.38 -23.45
N VAL A 562 -10.39 17.07 -23.29
CA VAL A 562 -11.56 16.53 -22.57
C VAL A 562 -11.49 16.86 -21.08
N LEU A 563 -10.30 16.78 -20.50
CA LEU A 563 -10.09 16.96 -19.06
C LEU A 563 -9.59 18.37 -18.68
N ALA A 564 -9.12 19.17 -19.64
CA ALA A 564 -8.56 20.50 -19.37
C ALA A 564 -9.49 21.38 -18.52
N GLY A 565 -10.79 21.38 -18.78
CA GLY A 565 -11.73 22.28 -18.12
C GLY A 565 -11.28 23.75 -18.23
N THR A 566 -11.53 24.54 -17.19
CA THR A 566 -11.06 25.93 -17.12
C THR A 566 -9.72 26.08 -16.39
N ASP A 567 -9.22 25.01 -15.76
CA ASP A 567 -8.01 25.00 -14.94
C ASP A 567 -6.81 24.29 -15.61
N GLY A 568 -6.99 23.79 -16.84
CA GLY A 568 -5.93 23.13 -17.61
C GLY A 568 -5.54 21.75 -17.10
N TRP A 569 -6.40 21.06 -16.34
CA TRP A 569 -6.08 19.74 -15.78
C TRP A 569 -5.69 18.73 -16.87
N ASN A 570 -4.44 18.24 -16.80
CA ASN A 570 -3.88 17.30 -17.75
C ASN A 570 -3.08 16.21 -17.01
N PRO A 571 -3.76 15.13 -16.56
CA PRO A 571 -3.10 14.05 -15.84
C PRO A 571 -2.19 13.19 -16.72
N MET A 572 -2.31 13.24 -18.05
CA MET A 572 -1.44 12.50 -18.96
C MET A 572 -0.03 13.10 -19.02
N LYS A 573 0.06 14.43 -19.00
CA LYS A 573 1.33 15.16 -19.06
C LYS A 573 1.95 15.33 -17.69
N ASN A 574 1.11 15.60 -16.68
CA ASN A 574 1.57 16.02 -15.35
C ASN A 574 1.34 14.94 -14.28
N GLY A 575 0.85 13.76 -14.65
CA GLY A 575 0.54 12.68 -13.71
C GLY A 575 -0.46 13.15 -12.65
N ASN A 576 -0.14 12.84 -11.39
CA ASN A 576 -0.93 13.21 -10.22
C ASN A 576 -0.44 14.50 -9.51
N ALA A 577 0.38 15.31 -10.18
CA ALA A 577 0.86 16.58 -9.66
C ALA A 577 -0.32 17.52 -9.33
N LEU A 578 -0.21 18.24 -8.21
CA LEU A 578 -1.21 19.21 -7.81
C LEU A 578 -1.12 20.45 -8.72
N LEU A 579 -2.28 20.93 -9.16
CA LEU A 579 -2.38 22.19 -9.87
C LEU A 579 -2.22 23.36 -8.89
N ASP A 580 -1.47 24.39 -9.29
CA ASP A 580 -1.40 25.66 -8.56
C ASP A 580 -2.66 26.49 -8.86
N ILE A 581 -3.76 26.12 -8.20
CA ILE A 581 -5.03 26.83 -8.29
C ILE A 581 -5.08 27.83 -7.14
N LYS A 582 -5.15 29.13 -7.45
CA LYS A 582 -5.51 30.15 -6.46
C LYS A 582 -6.95 29.90 -6.00
N ARG A 583 -7.12 29.22 -4.87
CA ARG A 583 -8.41 28.87 -4.26
C ARG A 583 -8.86 29.85 -3.20
#